data_AF-T0ZD93-F1
#
_entry.id   AF-T0ZD93-F1
#
_cell.length_a   1.000
_cell.length_b   1.000
_cell.length_c   1.000
_cell.angle_alpha   90.00
_cell.angle_beta   90.00
_cell.angle_gamma   90.00
#
_symmetry.space_group_name_H-M   'P 1'
#
loop_
_entity.id
_entity.type
_entity.pdbx_description
1 polymer ?
#
loop_
_entity_poly.entity_id
_entity_poly.type
_entity_poly.pdbx_seq_one_letter_code
_entity_poly.pdbx_strand_id
1 'polypeptide(L)'
;MILKEGDLIQYGQERVSLVRVLWITETGASVVTIEVEAPKALPVFVPMEQLEDDLQSERAKLLLEDAYQRYVAVGALKARSKAIRDRAWRLIERLVNDRPNIYVAHRRSALVQSVQECAAREGRAISHNTLYGYLRRYWQRGLTPNALLPDYTNCGGRGKERRSGKAKRGRPRQFGDDRGINITAEIRQVFRVAVARCYASDKKRKWNLLDTYEEGVKGFFFERTYDTETGRVVHLPNRVSVEAGGVPTFRQF
;
A
#
# COMPACT_ATOMS: atom_id res chain seq x y z
N MET A 1 -34.42 -17.09 14.07
CA MET A 1 -33.17 -16.32 14.03
C MET A 1 -32.82 -16.07 12.57
N ILE A 2 -32.82 -14.81 12.13
CA ILE A 2 -32.63 -14.41 10.72
C ILE A 2 -31.13 -14.31 10.37
N LEU A 3 -30.27 -14.07 11.36
CA LEU A 3 -28.83 -13.86 11.21
C LEU A 3 -28.02 -15.13 11.48
N LYS A 4 -26.86 -15.23 10.84
CA LYS A 4 -25.81 -16.24 11.06
C LYS A 4 -24.41 -15.62 11.10
N GLU A 5 -23.44 -16.39 11.58
CA GLU A 5 -22.03 -15.99 11.52
C GLU A 5 -21.58 -15.72 10.08
N GLY A 6 -20.82 -14.64 9.92
CA GLY A 6 -20.33 -14.19 8.63
C GLY A 6 -21.28 -13.24 7.91
N ASP A 7 -22.54 -13.09 8.32
CA ASP A 7 -23.48 -12.16 7.69
C ASP A 7 -22.98 -10.72 7.72
N LEU A 8 -23.26 -9.98 6.65
CA LEU A 8 -22.88 -8.59 6.47
C LEU A 8 -24.13 -7.72 6.50
N ILE A 9 -24.12 -6.71 7.36
CA ILE A 9 -25.25 -5.80 7.60
C ILE A 9 -24.81 -4.40 7.21
N GLN A 10 -25.64 -3.73 6.41
CA GLN A 10 -25.44 -2.36 5.98
C GLN A 10 -26.30 -1.41 6.82
N TYR A 11 -25.67 -0.39 7.38
CA TYR A 11 -26.32 0.73 8.05
C TYR A 11 -26.16 2.01 7.21
N GLY A 12 -27.24 2.80 7.13
CA GLY A 12 -27.25 4.11 6.45
C GLY A 12 -27.24 4.03 4.92
N GLN A 13 -27.70 5.12 4.28
CA GLN A 13 -27.70 5.25 2.81
C GLN A 13 -26.58 6.16 2.30
N GLU A 14 -26.29 7.27 2.98
CA GLU A 14 -25.26 8.23 2.53
C GLU A 14 -23.88 7.95 3.13
N ARG A 15 -23.83 7.69 4.45
CA ARG A 15 -22.61 7.28 5.15
C ARG A 15 -22.73 5.82 5.53
N VAL A 16 -22.51 4.98 4.53
CA VAL A 16 -22.62 3.53 4.65
C VAL A 16 -21.63 3.02 5.69
N SER A 17 -22.13 2.31 6.70
CA SER A 17 -21.30 1.50 7.61
C SER A 17 -21.67 0.04 7.41
N LEU A 18 -20.66 -0.80 7.24
CA LEU A 18 -20.80 -2.22 6.99
C LEU A 18 -20.29 -3.00 8.20
N VAL A 19 -21.18 -3.77 8.79
CA VAL A 19 -20.96 -4.47 10.05
C VAL A 19 -21.12 -5.97 9.81
N ARG A 20 -20.13 -6.76 10.20
CA ARG A 20 -20.17 -8.22 10.08
C ARG A 20 -20.49 -8.89 11.40
N VAL A 21 -21.34 -9.91 11.37
CA VAL A 21 -21.58 -10.83 12.47
C VAL A 21 -20.40 -11.80 12.61
N LEU A 22 -19.73 -11.79 13.76
CA LEU A 22 -18.57 -12.65 14.05
C LEU A 22 -18.93 -13.88 14.87
N TRP A 23 -19.87 -13.75 15.80
CA TRP A 23 -20.29 -14.82 16.69
C TRP A 23 -21.65 -14.48 17.30
N ILE A 24 -22.50 -15.49 17.48
CA ILE A 24 -23.76 -15.36 18.22
C ILE A 24 -23.60 -16.18 19.49
N THR A 25 -23.93 -15.59 20.64
CA THR A 25 -23.88 -16.28 21.93
C THR A 25 -24.74 -17.54 21.92
N GLU A 26 -24.39 -18.53 22.75
CA GLU A 26 -25.16 -19.79 22.84
C GLU A 26 -26.63 -19.56 23.22
N THR A 27 -26.90 -18.52 24.01
CA THR A 27 -28.26 -18.11 24.38
C THR A 27 -29.00 -17.38 23.26
N GLY A 28 -28.29 -16.92 22.22
CA GLY A 28 -28.81 -16.06 21.16
C GLY A 28 -29.08 -14.62 21.58
N ALA A 29 -28.83 -14.24 22.84
CA ALA A 29 -29.20 -12.91 23.35
C ALA A 29 -28.26 -11.78 22.89
N SER A 30 -27.00 -12.12 22.61
CA SER A 30 -26.01 -11.15 22.13
C SER A 30 -25.24 -11.67 20.93
N VAL A 31 -24.83 -10.71 20.10
CA VAL A 31 -24.06 -10.91 18.88
C VAL A 31 -22.77 -10.11 18.98
N VAL A 32 -21.67 -10.70 18.54
CA VAL A 32 -20.42 -9.98 18.36
C VAL A 32 -20.32 -9.52 16.92
N THR A 33 -20.07 -8.22 16.73
CA THR A 33 -19.95 -7.62 15.41
C THR A 33 -18.64 -6.86 15.21
N ILE A 34 -18.29 -6.56 13.96
CA ILE A 34 -17.15 -5.70 13.62
C ILE A 34 -17.45 -4.86 12.38
N GLU A 35 -17.01 -3.61 12.38
CA GLU A 35 -17.03 -2.78 11.19
C GLU A 35 -15.96 -3.23 10.18
N VAL A 36 -16.35 -3.55 8.94
CA VAL A 36 -15.45 -4.17 7.96
C VAL A 36 -14.53 -3.18 7.26
N GLU A 37 -14.92 -1.91 7.19
CA GLU A 37 -14.16 -0.86 6.50
C GLU A 37 -13.22 -0.08 7.42
N ALA A 38 -13.49 -0.06 8.72
CA ALA A 38 -12.67 0.66 9.68
C ALA A 38 -11.30 -0.04 9.89
N PRO A 39 -10.16 0.62 9.58
CA PRO A 39 -8.84 -0.04 9.54
C PRO A 39 -8.35 -0.61 10.89
N LYS A 40 -8.88 -0.06 11.99
CA LYS A 40 -8.52 -0.44 13.36
C LYS A 40 -9.71 -0.99 14.14
N ALA A 41 -10.79 -1.38 13.46
CA ALA A 41 -11.97 -1.93 14.12
C ALA A 41 -11.63 -3.13 15.01
N LEU A 42 -12.40 -3.27 16.07
CA LEU A 42 -12.34 -4.39 17.00
C LEU A 42 -13.75 -4.96 17.19
N PRO A 43 -13.86 -6.23 17.61
CA PRO A 43 -15.15 -6.83 17.92
C PRO A 43 -15.90 -6.08 19.03
N VAL A 44 -17.20 -5.90 18.85
CA VAL A 44 -18.12 -5.25 19.80
C VAL A 44 -19.30 -6.18 20.07
N PHE A 45 -19.76 -6.24 21.33
CA PHE A 45 -20.97 -6.96 21.69
C PHE A 45 -22.19 -6.06 21.51
N VAL A 46 -23.22 -6.58 20.85
CA VAL A 46 -24.49 -5.90 20.57
C VAL A 46 -25.63 -6.84 20.95
N PRO A 47 -26.73 -6.36 21.56
CA PRO A 47 -27.93 -7.17 21.78
C PRO A 47 -28.49 -7.71 20.45
N MET A 48 -28.90 -8.98 20.41
CA MET A 48 -29.53 -9.55 19.20
C MET A 48 -30.81 -8.82 18.83
N GLU A 49 -31.62 -8.48 19.84
CA GLU A 49 -32.87 -7.74 19.67
C GLU A 49 -32.66 -6.40 18.95
N GLN A 50 -31.58 -5.69 19.25
CA GLN A 50 -31.25 -4.42 18.57
C GLN A 50 -31.01 -4.64 17.07
N LEU A 51 -30.26 -5.68 16.71
CA LEU A 51 -29.99 -6.00 15.30
C LEU A 51 -31.25 -6.46 14.57
N GLU A 52 -32.11 -7.25 15.22
CA GLU A 52 -33.37 -7.70 14.65
C GLU A 52 -34.34 -6.53 14.44
N ASP A 53 -34.47 -5.62 15.41
CA ASP A 53 -35.29 -4.42 15.28
C ASP A 53 -34.76 -3.49 14.18
N ASP A 54 -33.43 -3.28 14.09
CA ASP A 54 -32.83 -2.48 13.02
C ASP A 54 -33.14 -3.04 11.63
N LEU A 55 -33.17 -4.37 11.48
CA LEU A 55 -33.51 -5.03 10.21
C LEU A 55 -35.01 -4.98 9.91
N GLN A 56 -35.87 -5.20 10.91
CA GLN A 56 -37.32 -5.16 10.75
C GLN A 56 -37.84 -3.75 10.47
N SER A 57 -37.23 -2.76 11.11
CA SER A 57 -37.54 -1.32 10.94
C SER A 57 -36.82 -0.68 9.74
N GLU A 58 -36.16 -1.47 8.89
CA GLU A 58 -35.42 -1.02 7.69
C GLU A 58 -34.30 0.02 7.95
N ARG A 59 -33.84 0.17 9.20
CA ARG A 59 -32.67 1.00 9.55
C ARG A 59 -31.35 0.36 9.12
N ALA A 60 -31.37 -0.96 9.01
CA ALA A 60 -30.29 -1.78 8.49
C ALA A 60 -30.79 -2.73 7.41
N LYS A 61 -29.85 -3.19 6.57
CA LYS A 61 -30.12 -4.16 5.51
C LYS A 61 -29.13 -5.31 5.58
N LEU A 62 -29.64 -6.54 5.61
CA LEU A 62 -28.82 -7.74 5.42
C LEU A 62 -28.36 -7.82 3.96
N LEU A 63 -27.06 -7.97 3.74
CA LEU A 63 -26.46 -8.19 2.44
C LEU A 63 -26.20 -9.68 2.23
N LEU A 64 -26.79 -10.24 1.17
CA LEU A 64 -26.59 -11.64 0.79
C LEU A 64 -25.26 -11.86 0.05
N GLU A 65 -24.73 -10.81 -0.58
CA GLU A 65 -23.44 -10.81 -1.23
C GLU A 65 -22.40 -10.08 -0.37
N ASP A 66 -21.23 -10.69 -0.20
CA ASP A 66 -20.14 -10.15 0.60
C ASP A 66 -18.91 -9.86 -0.26
N ALA A 67 -18.74 -8.60 -0.62
CA ALA A 67 -17.60 -8.11 -1.39
C ALA A 67 -16.25 -8.22 -0.65
N TYR A 68 -16.25 -8.40 0.66
CA TYR A 68 -15.05 -8.52 1.48
C TYR A 68 -14.64 -9.98 1.68
N GLN A 69 -15.55 -10.92 1.40
CA GLN A 69 -15.22 -12.34 1.47
C GLN A 69 -14.26 -12.73 0.37
N ARG A 70 -13.15 -13.35 0.75
CA ARG A 70 -12.11 -13.72 -0.20
C ARG A 70 -12.24 -15.16 -0.67
N TYR A 71 -13.02 -15.34 -1.73
CA TYR A 71 -13.09 -16.60 -2.47
C TYR A 71 -11.92 -16.70 -3.45
N VAL A 72 -11.04 -17.68 -3.26
CA VAL A 72 -9.99 -17.99 -4.24
C VAL A 72 -9.98 -19.48 -4.50
N ALA A 73 -10.09 -19.87 -5.77
CA ALA A 73 -9.95 -21.25 -6.19
C ALA A 73 -8.57 -21.79 -5.81
N VAL A 74 -8.53 -23.00 -5.25
CA VAL A 74 -7.31 -23.61 -4.68
C VAL A 74 -6.15 -23.67 -5.70
N GLY A 75 -6.45 -23.86 -6.99
CA GLY A 75 -5.46 -23.91 -8.07
C GLY A 75 -4.94 -22.55 -8.57
N ALA A 76 -5.60 -21.44 -8.24
CA ALA A 76 -5.23 -20.10 -8.71
C ALA A 76 -4.19 -19.40 -7.81
N LEU A 77 -3.88 -19.97 -6.63
CA LEU A 77 -3.00 -19.36 -5.65
C LEU A 77 -1.52 -19.63 -5.94
N LYS A 78 -0.75 -18.55 -6.13
CA LYS A 78 0.72 -18.63 -6.14
C LYS A 78 1.23 -19.25 -4.83
N ALA A 79 2.19 -20.17 -4.93
CA ALA A 79 2.75 -20.89 -3.77
C ALA A 79 3.22 -19.95 -2.64
N ARG A 80 3.84 -18.82 -3.00
CA ARG A 80 4.26 -17.78 -2.04
C ARG A 80 3.08 -17.19 -1.25
N SER A 81 1.96 -16.89 -1.91
CA SER A 81 0.77 -16.35 -1.24
C SER A 81 0.14 -17.37 -0.30
N LYS A 82 0.11 -18.65 -0.72
CA LYS A 82 -0.35 -19.77 0.12
C LYS A 82 0.51 -19.91 1.38
N ALA A 83 1.84 -19.89 1.24
CA ALA A 83 2.76 -19.99 2.38
C ALA A 83 2.59 -18.85 3.39
N ILE A 84 2.34 -17.62 2.91
CA ILE A 84 2.07 -16.46 3.79
C ILE A 84 0.76 -16.66 4.54
N ARG A 85 -0.31 -17.06 3.85
CA ARG A 85 -1.61 -17.36 4.46
C ARG A 85 -1.47 -18.44 5.53
N ASP A 86 -0.81 -19.55 5.21
CA ASP A 86 -0.68 -20.69 6.12
C ASP A 86 0.14 -20.34 7.37
N ARG A 87 1.19 -19.54 7.21
CA ARG A 87 1.96 -19.02 8.35
C ARG A 87 1.11 -18.12 9.23
N ALA A 88 0.34 -17.21 8.65
CA ALA A 88 -0.55 -16.33 9.40
C ALA A 88 -1.66 -17.13 10.12
N TRP A 89 -2.23 -18.13 9.45
CA TRP A 89 -3.29 -18.97 10.01
C TRP A 89 -2.82 -19.72 11.25
N ARG A 90 -1.65 -20.37 11.20
CA ARG A 90 -1.05 -21.09 12.35
C ARG A 90 -0.90 -20.21 13.59
N LEU A 91 -0.69 -18.91 13.42
CA LEU A 91 -0.53 -17.98 14.54
C LEU A 91 -1.85 -17.61 15.21
N ILE A 92 -2.95 -17.55 14.45
CA ILE A 92 -4.22 -17.04 14.96
C ILE A 92 -5.33 -18.09 15.10
N GLU A 93 -5.16 -19.28 14.54
CA GLU A 93 -6.18 -20.35 14.55
C GLU A 93 -6.67 -20.66 15.97
N ARG A 94 -5.74 -20.87 16.91
CA ARG A 94 -6.09 -21.11 18.32
C ARG A 94 -6.78 -19.91 18.96
N LEU A 95 -6.38 -18.69 18.58
CA LEU A 95 -6.97 -17.45 19.10
C LEU A 95 -8.42 -17.29 18.65
N VAL A 96 -8.69 -17.44 17.35
CA VAL A 96 -10.04 -17.23 16.80
C VAL A 96 -11.03 -18.30 17.23
N ASN A 97 -10.54 -19.47 17.63
CA ASN A 97 -11.35 -20.56 18.18
C ASN A 97 -11.62 -20.42 19.69
N ASP A 98 -10.88 -19.58 20.42
CA ASP A 98 -11.09 -19.32 21.86
C ASP A 98 -12.23 -18.30 22.07
N ARG A 99 -13.45 -18.77 21.81
CA ARG A 99 -14.69 -17.97 21.91
C ARG A 99 -15.37 -18.25 23.26
N PRO A 100 -15.85 -17.22 23.99
CA PRO A 100 -15.92 -15.80 23.61
C PRO A 100 -14.66 -14.99 23.93
N ASN A 101 -13.63 -15.58 24.56
CA ASN A 101 -12.50 -14.84 25.14
C ASN A 101 -11.79 -13.93 24.13
N ILE A 102 -11.67 -14.36 22.88
CA ILE A 102 -11.05 -13.58 21.82
C ILE A 102 -11.79 -12.26 21.49
N TYR A 103 -13.07 -12.18 21.81
CA TYR A 103 -13.88 -10.98 21.60
C TYR A 103 -13.79 -9.99 22.76
N VAL A 104 -13.45 -10.47 23.97
CA VAL A 104 -13.29 -9.65 25.17
C VAL A 104 -11.91 -9.00 25.20
N ALA A 105 -11.85 -7.66 25.26
CA ALA A 105 -10.60 -6.90 25.06
C ALA A 105 -9.43 -7.32 25.97
N HIS A 106 -9.64 -7.44 27.29
CA HIS A 106 -8.58 -7.83 28.22
C HIS A 106 -8.13 -9.28 28.02
N ARG A 107 -9.07 -10.21 27.79
CA ARG A 107 -8.76 -11.63 27.53
C ARG A 107 -8.03 -11.79 26.20
N ARG A 108 -8.51 -11.13 25.14
CA ARG A 108 -7.82 -11.06 23.84
C ARG A 108 -6.38 -10.57 23.97
N SER A 109 -6.13 -9.53 24.76
CA SER A 109 -4.78 -9.02 24.98
C SER A 109 -3.85 -10.09 25.56
N ALA A 110 -4.31 -10.80 26.59
CA ALA A 110 -3.56 -11.90 27.20
C ALA A 110 -3.33 -13.06 26.21
N LEU A 111 -4.34 -13.43 25.42
CA LEU A 111 -4.21 -14.46 24.40
C LEU A 111 -3.17 -14.08 23.33
N VAL A 112 -3.21 -12.85 22.83
CA VAL A 112 -2.22 -12.33 21.88
C VAL A 112 -0.81 -12.33 22.48
N GLN A 113 -0.66 -11.89 23.73
CA GLN A 113 0.62 -11.89 24.42
C GLN A 113 1.20 -13.30 24.53
N SER A 114 0.39 -14.31 24.88
CA SER A 114 0.86 -15.69 24.98
C SER A 114 1.42 -16.23 23.65
N VAL A 115 0.80 -15.86 22.51
CA VAL A 115 1.32 -16.20 21.18
C VAL A 115 2.64 -15.50 20.89
N GLN A 116 2.77 -14.23 21.28
CA GLN A 116 4.04 -13.49 21.11
C GLN A 116 5.17 -14.13 21.90
N GLU A 117 4.92 -14.51 23.15
CA GLU A 117 5.90 -15.16 24.00
C GLU A 117 6.32 -16.53 23.45
N CYS A 118 5.35 -17.35 23.03
CA CYS A 118 5.64 -18.64 22.38
C CYS A 118 6.49 -18.45 21.11
N ALA A 119 6.11 -17.52 20.24
CA ALA A 119 6.85 -17.26 19.02
C ALA A 119 8.28 -16.73 19.31
N ALA A 120 8.45 -15.90 20.34
CA ALA A 120 9.77 -15.43 20.79
C ALA A 120 10.66 -16.58 21.27
N ARG A 121 10.12 -17.55 22.05
CA ARG A 121 10.86 -18.75 22.48
C ARG A 121 11.32 -19.62 21.31
N GLU A 122 10.55 -19.63 20.21
CA GLU A 122 10.92 -20.31 18.96
C GLU A 122 11.88 -19.48 18.06
N GLY A 123 12.40 -18.36 18.55
CA GLY A 123 13.28 -17.47 17.77
C GLY A 123 12.57 -16.66 16.69
N ARG A 124 11.24 -16.53 16.78
CA ARG A 124 10.39 -15.82 15.81
C ARG A 124 9.61 -14.70 16.50
N ALA A 125 10.27 -13.59 16.83
CA ALA A 125 9.58 -12.45 17.42
C ALA A 125 8.50 -11.90 16.47
N ILE A 126 7.27 -11.76 16.98
CA ILE A 126 6.12 -11.23 16.23
C ILE A 126 5.56 -10.02 16.98
N SER A 127 5.30 -8.94 16.24
CA SER A 127 4.75 -7.73 16.84
C SER A 127 3.25 -7.87 17.15
N HIS A 128 2.81 -7.19 18.19
CA HIS A 128 1.40 -7.07 18.57
C HIS A 128 0.55 -6.56 17.38
N ASN A 129 1.04 -5.55 16.66
CA ASN A 129 0.37 -4.97 15.50
C ASN A 129 0.18 -5.99 14.36
N THR A 130 1.12 -6.91 14.17
CA THR A 130 1.02 -7.98 13.17
C THR A 130 -0.12 -8.95 13.50
N LEU A 131 -0.19 -9.43 14.75
CA LEU A 131 -1.24 -10.35 15.19
C LEU A 131 -2.63 -9.70 15.12
N TYR A 132 -2.75 -8.47 15.61
CA TYR A 132 -4.00 -7.70 15.48
C TYR A 132 -4.38 -7.43 14.02
N GLY A 133 -3.39 -7.25 13.14
CA GLY A 133 -3.62 -7.15 11.69
C GLY A 133 -4.19 -8.45 11.09
N TYR A 134 -3.68 -9.61 11.52
CA TYR A 134 -4.22 -10.91 11.10
C TYR A 134 -5.63 -11.15 11.64
N LEU A 135 -5.86 -10.89 12.94
CA LEU A 135 -7.19 -11.02 13.54
C LEU A 135 -8.22 -10.12 12.84
N ARG A 136 -7.91 -8.85 12.60
CA ARG A 136 -8.78 -7.94 11.84
C ARG A 136 -9.05 -8.46 10.43
N ARG A 137 -8.03 -8.90 9.69
CA ARG A 137 -8.25 -9.46 8.36
C ARG A 137 -9.19 -10.66 8.40
N TYR A 138 -8.97 -11.58 9.34
CA TYR A 138 -9.83 -12.74 9.53
C TYR A 138 -11.29 -12.34 9.79
N TRP A 139 -11.52 -11.44 10.74
CA TRP A 139 -12.86 -10.97 11.08
C TRP A 139 -13.51 -10.19 9.94
N GLN A 140 -12.83 -9.22 9.34
CA GLN A 140 -13.43 -8.33 8.35
C GLN A 140 -13.70 -9.02 7.00
N ARG A 141 -12.95 -10.06 6.64
CA ARG A 141 -12.96 -10.69 5.30
C ARG A 141 -13.63 -12.07 5.29
N GLY A 142 -14.60 -12.28 6.16
CA GLY A 142 -15.50 -13.44 6.11
C GLY A 142 -14.96 -14.69 6.80
N LEU A 143 -14.19 -14.55 7.89
CA LEU A 143 -13.95 -15.62 8.88
C LEU A 143 -13.36 -16.92 8.30
N THR A 144 -12.53 -16.83 7.28
CA THR A 144 -11.88 -18.00 6.67
C THR A 144 -10.36 -17.86 6.69
N PRO A 145 -9.59 -18.95 6.61
CA PRO A 145 -8.14 -18.87 6.46
C PRO A 145 -7.72 -18.03 5.24
N ASN A 146 -8.52 -18.02 4.16
CA ASN A 146 -8.25 -17.25 2.95
C ASN A 146 -8.36 -15.72 3.15
N ALA A 147 -9.01 -15.26 4.21
CA ALA A 147 -8.98 -13.85 4.64
C ALA A 147 -7.55 -13.32 4.84
N LEU A 148 -6.61 -14.21 5.21
CA LEU A 148 -5.22 -13.89 5.49
C LEU A 148 -4.34 -13.79 4.25
N LEU A 149 -4.90 -14.04 3.05
CA LEU A 149 -4.17 -13.85 1.80
C LEU A 149 -3.67 -12.39 1.67
N PRO A 150 -2.47 -12.18 1.09
CA PRO A 150 -1.93 -10.85 0.88
C PRO A 150 -2.64 -10.09 -0.25
N ASP A 151 -2.71 -8.77 -0.13
CA ASP A 151 -3.33 -7.87 -1.11
C ASP A 151 -2.32 -7.40 -2.18
N TYR A 152 -1.48 -8.32 -2.66
CA TYR A 152 -0.40 -7.99 -3.61
C TYR A 152 -0.90 -7.54 -4.98
N THR A 153 -2.16 -7.78 -5.31
CA THR A 153 -2.82 -7.25 -6.52
C THR A 153 -2.76 -5.72 -6.58
N ASN A 154 -2.69 -5.05 -5.41
CA ASN A 154 -2.63 -3.60 -5.30
C ASN A 154 -1.19 -3.07 -5.15
N CYS A 155 -0.19 -3.95 -5.22
CA CYS A 155 1.21 -3.59 -4.92
C CYS A 155 2.11 -3.62 -6.17
N GLY A 156 3.27 -2.96 -6.05
CA GLY A 156 4.39 -3.14 -6.96
C GLY A 156 4.57 -2.04 -8.00
N GLY A 157 3.49 -1.52 -8.61
CA GLY A 157 3.55 -0.42 -9.59
C GLY A 157 4.65 -0.58 -10.67
N ARG A 158 5.15 -1.80 -10.89
CA ARG A 158 6.31 -2.07 -11.74
C ARG A 158 5.88 -1.82 -13.17
N GLY A 159 6.62 -0.97 -13.88
CA GLY A 159 6.25 -0.52 -15.23
C GLY A 159 5.15 0.54 -15.28
N LYS A 160 4.52 0.91 -14.15
CA LYS A 160 3.58 2.04 -14.11
C LYS A 160 4.34 3.34 -13.89
N GLU A 161 4.08 4.33 -14.74
CA GLU A 161 4.62 5.67 -14.56
C GLU A 161 4.02 6.32 -13.31
N ARG A 162 4.88 6.89 -12.46
CA ARG A 162 4.44 7.58 -11.24
C ARG A 162 4.38 9.07 -11.53
N ARG A 163 3.19 9.67 -11.36
CA ARG A 163 2.99 11.12 -11.51
C ARG A 163 3.95 11.89 -10.58
N SER A 164 4.66 12.87 -11.13
CA SER A 164 5.47 13.81 -10.36
C SER A 164 4.60 14.97 -9.87
N GLY A 165 4.74 15.33 -8.59
CA GLY A 165 4.17 16.57 -8.06
C GLY A 165 5.06 17.79 -8.34
N LYS A 166 4.71 18.95 -7.74
CA LYS A 166 5.50 20.18 -7.85
C LYS A 166 6.90 20.05 -7.22
N ALA A 167 7.01 19.33 -6.10
CA ALA A 167 8.28 19.07 -5.44
C ALA A 167 9.09 17.98 -6.16
N LYS A 168 10.42 18.18 -6.24
CA LYS A 168 11.33 17.17 -6.77
C LYS A 168 11.23 15.88 -5.98
N ARG A 169 11.12 14.75 -6.69
CA ARG A 169 11.07 13.41 -6.08
C ARG A 169 12.44 12.99 -5.56
N GLY A 170 12.42 12.28 -4.43
CA GLY A 170 13.62 11.79 -3.75
C GLY A 170 13.96 12.63 -2.51
N ARG A 171 15.04 12.25 -1.81
CA ARG A 171 15.52 12.98 -0.63
C ARG A 171 15.95 14.39 -1.06
N PRO A 172 15.46 15.47 -0.42
CA PRO A 172 15.95 16.82 -0.66
C PRO A 172 17.46 16.90 -0.42
N ARG A 173 18.15 17.67 -1.26
CA ARG A 173 19.58 17.94 -1.07
C ARG A 173 19.76 18.90 0.12
N GLN A 174 20.80 18.68 0.90
CA GLN A 174 21.15 19.52 2.05
C GLN A 174 22.21 20.58 1.70
N PHE A 175 22.98 20.38 0.63
CA PHE A 175 24.10 21.24 0.23
C PHE A 175 24.03 21.55 -1.28
N GLY A 176 24.42 22.77 -1.67
CA GLY A 176 24.44 23.27 -3.05
C GLY A 176 23.13 23.96 -3.49
N ASP A 177 23.24 24.93 -4.40
CA ASP A 177 22.11 25.74 -4.88
C ASP A 177 21.25 25.03 -5.94
N ASP A 178 21.80 24.00 -6.59
CA ASP A 178 21.10 23.21 -7.60
C ASP A 178 20.13 22.20 -6.96
N ARG A 179 18.90 22.66 -6.74
CA ARG A 179 17.76 21.81 -6.34
C ARG A 179 17.50 20.70 -7.37
N GLY A 180 17.72 21.01 -8.64
CA GLY A 180 17.45 20.17 -9.81
C GLY A 180 15.97 19.84 -9.99
N ILE A 181 15.61 19.21 -11.11
CA ILE A 181 14.21 19.13 -11.54
C ILE A 181 13.65 17.70 -11.56
N ASN A 182 12.32 17.59 -11.60
CA ASN A 182 11.65 16.31 -11.85
C ASN A 182 11.85 15.87 -13.30
N ILE A 183 12.02 14.57 -13.52
CA ILE A 183 12.18 14.02 -14.87
C ILE A 183 10.79 13.78 -15.49
N THR A 184 10.40 14.71 -16.36
CA THR A 184 9.19 14.61 -17.18
C THR A 184 9.39 13.66 -18.37
N ALA A 185 8.32 13.38 -19.12
CA ALA A 185 8.40 12.53 -20.31
C ALA A 185 9.31 13.15 -21.39
N GLU A 186 9.26 14.48 -21.52
CA GLU A 186 10.05 15.27 -22.47
C GLU A 186 11.54 15.18 -22.12
N ILE A 187 11.90 15.35 -20.84
CA ILE A 187 13.29 15.22 -20.37
C ILE A 187 13.84 13.81 -20.60
N ARG A 188 13.02 12.74 -20.43
CA ARG A 188 13.47 11.38 -20.78
C ARG A 188 13.75 11.22 -22.26
N GLN A 189 12.97 11.88 -23.11
CA GLN A 189 13.21 11.84 -24.54
C GLN A 189 14.52 12.55 -24.88
N VAL A 190 14.80 13.69 -24.24
CA VAL A 190 16.10 14.38 -24.34
C VAL A 190 17.25 13.45 -23.93
N PHE A 191 17.12 12.72 -22.81
CA PHE A 191 18.15 11.77 -22.39
C PHE A 191 18.37 10.63 -23.40
N ARG A 192 17.29 10.06 -23.94
CA ARG A 192 17.41 9.04 -24.99
C ARG A 192 18.16 9.55 -26.21
N VAL A 193 17.86 10.78 -26.65
CA VAL A 193 18.55 11.40 -27.78
C VAL A 193 20.01 11.67 -27.44
N ALA A 194 20.32 12.17 -26.25
CA ALA A 194 21.69 12.41 -25.80
C ALA A 194 22.53 11.12 -25.79
N VAL A 195 21.99 10.04 -25.20
CA VAL A 195 22.62 8.71 -25.22
C VAL A 195 22.82 8.23 -26.65
N ALA A 196 21.76 8.24 -27.47
CA ALA A 196 21.85 7.78 -28.85
C ALA A 196 22.91 8.56 -29.66
N ARG A 197 22.97 9.88 -29.51
CA ARG A 197 23.95 10.75 -30.19
C ARG A 197 25.38 10.44 -29.76
N CYS A 198 25.64 10.37 -28.46
CA CYS A 198 27.01 10.14 -27.97
C CYS A 198 27.51 8.76 -28.40
N TYR A 199 26.71 7.71 -28.24
CA TYR A 199 27.11 6.34 -28.59
C TYR A 199 27.11 6.06 -30.10
N ALA A 200 26.41 6.87 -30.91
CA ALA A 200 26.52 6.84 -32.37
C ALA A 200 27.67 7.71 -32.91
N SER A 201 28.22 8.62 -32.10
CA SER A 201 29.32 9.50 -32.49
C SER A 201 30.68 8.78 -32.50
N ASP A 202 31.65 9.41 -33.17
CA ASP A 202 32.99 8.94 -33.55
C ASP A 202 33.59 7.77 -32.73
N LYS A 203 33.90 6.65 -33.41
CA LYS A 203 34.33 5.36 -32.81
C LYS A 203 35.63 5.44 -32.00
N LYS A 204 36.37 6.54 -32.09
CA LYS A 204 37.65 6.75 -31.37
C LYS A 204 37.46 7.26 -29.94
N ARG A 205 36.36 7.94 -29.62
CA ARG A 205 36.06 8.43 -28.27
C ARG A 205 35.16 7.42 -27.55
N LYS A 206 35.64 6.88 -26.43
CA LYS A 206 34.81 6.05 -25.54
C LYS A 206 34.01 6.95 -24.61
N TRP A 207 32.72 7.08 -24.87
CA TRP A 207 31.80 7.83 -24.02
C TRP A 207 31.47 7.02 -22.76
N ASN A 208 31.69 7.61 -21.59
CA ASN A 208 31.15 7.06 -20.34
C ASN A 208 29.79 7.73 -20.01
N LEU A 209 29.09 7.22 -18.99
CA LEU A 209 27.77 7.72 -18.62
C LEU A 209 27.81 9.20 -18.18
N LEU A 210 28.86 9.61 -17.46
CA LEU A 210 29.04 10.98 -17.00
C LEU A 210 29.29 11.92 -18.18
N ASP A 211 30.17 11.55 -19.11
CA ASP A 211 30.45 12.34 -20.31
C ASP A 211 29.18 12.54 -21.16
N THR A 212 28.38 11.46 -21.28
CA THR A 212 27.11 11.48 -22.03
C THR A 212 26.10 12.41 -21.37
N TYR A 213 26.04 12.40 -20.04
CA TYR A 213 25.20 13.31 -19.27
C TYR A 213 25.65 14.76 -19.44
N GLU A 214 26.95 15.04 -19.29
CA GLU A 214 27.47 16.41 -19.41
C GLU A 214 27.25 16.97 -20.81
N GLU A 215 27.49 16.18 -21.86
CA GLU A 215 27.25 16.58 -23.24
C GLU A 215 25.74 16.76 -23.52
N GLY A 216 24.90 15.86 -23.00
CA GLY A 216 23.45 15.99 -23.10
C GLY A 216 22.91 17.23 -22.39
N VAL A 217 23.37 17.49 -21.17
CA VAL A 217 22.98 18.69 -20.42
C VAL A 217 23.44 19.94 -21.17
N LYS A 218 24.70 19.99 -21.59
CA LYS A 218 25.27 21.12 -22.33
C LYS A 218 24.55 21.39 -23.66
N GLY A 219 24.15 20.35 -24.39
CA GLY A 219 23.52 20.47 -25.70
C GLY A 219 22.03 20.79 -25.68
N PHE A 220 21.31 20.42 -24.61
CA PHE A 220 19.85 20.54 -24.55
C PHE A 220 19.33 21.51 -23.48
N PHE A 221 20.15 21.85 -22.48
CA PHE A 221 19.77 22.73 -21.37
C PHE A 221 20.55 24.05 -21.35
N PHE A 222 21.57 24.19 -22.21
CA PHE A 222 22.37 25.42 -22.32
C PHE A 222 22.40 25.92 -23.77
N GLU A 223 22.42 27.24 -23.93
CA GLU A 223 22.63 27.91 -25.20
C GLU A 223 24.09 28.35 -25.33
N ARG A 224 24.62 28.28 -26.56
CA ARG A 224 25.95 28.81 -26.89
C ARG A 224 25.84 30.30 -27.15
N THR A 225 26.54 31.08 -26.35
CA THR A 225 26.65 32.54 -26.51
C THR A 225 28.12 32.94 -26.62
N TYR A 226 28.36 34.21 -26.95
CA TYR A 226 29.70 34.78 -26.99
C TYR A 226 29.77 35.90 -25.97
N ASP A 227 30.83 35.91 -25.18
CA ASP A 227 31.18 37.04 -24.34
C ASP A 227 31.58 38.21 -25.25
N THR A 228 30.87 39.32 -25.14
CA THR A 228 31.06 40.51 -25.97
C THR A 228 32.38 41.23 -25.68
N GLU A 229 32.99 41.02 -24.52
CA GLU A 229 34.26 41.65 -24.14
C GLU A 229 35.47 40.77 -24.50
N THR A 230 35.35 39.45 -24.35
CA THR A 230 36.48 38.52 -24.56
C THR A 230 36.40 37.68 -25.84
N GLY A 231 35.26 37.69 -26.53
CA GLY A 231 34.99 36.88 -27.73
C GLY A 231 34.92 35.37 -27.46
N ARG A 232 34.97 34.94 -26.20
CA ARG A 232 34.97 33.51 -25.82
C ARG A 232 33.56 32.93 -25.84
N VAL A 233 33.47 31.65 -26.21
CA VAL A 233 32.20 30.91 -26.15
C VAL A 233 31.85 30.64 -24.69
N VAL A 234 30.66 31.07 -24.29
CA VAL A 234 30.06 30.79 -22.98
C VAL A 234 28.80 29.96 -23.17
N HIS A 235 28.47 29.15 -22.17
CA HIS A 235 27.27 28.33 -22.15
C HIS A 235 26.37 28.82 -21.02
N LEU A 236 25.24 29.43 -21.37
CA LEU A 236 24.26 29.93 -20.39
C LEU A 236 23.02 29.04 -20.37
N PRO A 237 22.38 28.83 -19.20
CA PRO A 237 21.14 28.06 -19.13
C PRO A 237 20.10 28.61 -20.09
N ASN A 238 19.48 27.73 -20.88
CA ASN A 238 18.41 28.15 -21.79
C ASN A 238 17.13 28.53 -21.03
N ARG A 239 16.22 29.21 -21.71
CA ARG A 239 14.96 29.68 -21.12
C ARG A 239 14.19 28.57 -20.39
N VAL A 240 14.14 27.37 -20.98
CA VAL A 240 13.45 26.20 -20.41
C VAL A 240 14.08 25.77 -19.08
N SER A 241 15.41 25.79 -18.98
CA SER A 241 16.15 25.41 -17.77
C SER A 241 15.98 26.45 -16.65
N VAL A 242 15.91 27.74 -17.01
CA VAL A 242 15.64 28.84 -16.07
C VAL A 242 14.21 28.73 -15.53
N GLU A 243 13.21 28.57 -16.40
CA GLU A 243 11.80 28.41 -16.01
C GLU A 243 11.57 27.15 -15.17
N ALA A 244 12.32 26.06 -15.44
CA ALA A 244 12.26 24.84 -14.65
C ALA A 244 12.99 24.92 -13.30
N GLY A 245 13.74 26.00 -13.02
CA GLY A 245 14.50 26.18 -11.79
C GLY A 245 15.74 25.30 -11.67
N GLY A 246 16.32 24.90 -12.81
CA GLY A 246 17.57 24.16 -12.89
C GLY A 246 17.56 23.03 -13.93
N VAL A 247 18.58 22.17 -13.86
CA VAL A 247 18.75 21.04 -14.79
C VAL A 247 18.55 19.69 -14.09
N PRO A 248 18.27 18.61 -14.85
CA PRO A 248 18.29 17.26 -14.32
C PRO A 248 19.66 16.92 -13.74
N THR A 249 19.70 16.08 -12.70
CA THR A 249 20.98 15.69 -12.10
C THR A 249 21.51 14.41 -12.73
N PHE A 250 22.83 14.19 -12.64
CA PHE A 250 23.46 12.96 -13.14
C PHE A 250 22.81 11.67 -12.62
N ARG A 251 22.39 11.62 -11.36
CA ARG A 251 21.69 10.45 -10.78
C ARG A 251 20.30 10.17 -11.39
N GLN A 252 19.77 11.13 -12.14
CA GLN A 252 18.47 11.03 -12.80
C GLN A 252 18.58 10.67 -14.28
N PHE A 253 19.79 10.78 -14.86
CA PHE A 253 20.15 10.38 -16.21
C PHE A 253 20.30 8.86 -16.31
#